data_AF-A0A1I2RVC0-F1
#
_entry.id   AF-A0A1I2RVC0-F1
#
_cell.length_a   1.000
_cell.length_b   1.000
_cell.length_c   1.000
_cell.angle_alpha   90.00
_cell.angle_beta   90.00
_cell.angle_gamma   90.00
#
_symmetry.space_group_name_H-M   'P 1'
#
loop_
_entity.id
_entity.type
_entity.pdbx_description
1 polymer ?
#
loop_
_entity_poly.entity_id
_entity_poly.type
_entity_poly.pdbx_seq_one_letter_code
_entity_poly.pdbx_strand_id
1 'polypeptide(L)'
;MADDVEEESRLTRISGFLFMHTEHAVYAVLGVLLAATAILALVDATGLLVGAIHELGGSAKLLEIVDRLLFLLMLVEILHTVRVSMRSGKLTCEPFLIVGLIASIRRVLVITLQSSEVMHGPLNPEREALFRISMIELGVLGGLILVMVLSIFLLHRARDDQQVAGQE
;
A
#
# COMPACT_ATOMS: atom_id res chain seq x y z
N MET A 1 -43.57 0.66 26.93
CA MET A 1 -42.43 1.10 27.78
C MET A 1 -41.53 -0.04 28.25
N ALA A 2 -42.04 -1.26 28.52
CA ALA A 2 -41.16 -2.45 28.66
C ALA A 2 -40.85 -3.13 27.31
N ASP A 3 -41.73 -3.00 26.33
CA ASP A 3 -41.61 -3.62 24.99
C ASP A 3 -40.56 -2.92 24.09
N ASP A 4 -40.41 -1.59 24.22
CA ASP A 4 -39.52 -0.78 23.38
C ASP A 4 -38.02 -1.02 23.67
N VAL A 5 -37.67 -1.45 24.89
CA VAL A 5 -36.27 -1.67 25.32
C VAL A 5 -35.73 -3.02 24.82
N GLU A 6 -36.61 -4.01 24.57
CA GLU A 6 -36.21 -5.31 24.02
C GLU A 6 -35.99 -5.27 22.50
N GLU A 7 -36.72 -4.42 21.76
CA GLU A 7 -36.53 -4.25 20.32
C GLU A 7 -35.23 -3.54 19.95
N GLU A 8 -34.83 -2.49 20.69
CA GLU A 8 -33.52 -1.82 20.50
C GLU A 8 -32.34 -2.80 20.70
N SER A 9 -32.45 -3.72 21.66
CA SER A 9 -31.41 -4.73 21.94
C SER A 9 -31.30 -5.79 20.83
N ARG A 10 -32.42 -6.20 20.24
CA ARG A 10 -32.45 -7.18 19.14
C ARG A 10 -31.94 -6.61 17.82
N LEU A 11 -32.29 -5.36 17.49
CA LEU A 11 -31.80 -4.69 16.29
C LEU A 11 -30.28 -4.44 16.35
N THR A 12 -29.74 -4.08 17.51
CA THR A 12 -28.30 -3.88 17.72
C THR A 12 -27.51 -5.20 17.67
N ARG A 13 -28.13 -6.33 18.09
CA ARG A 13 -27.51 -7.66 18.00
C ARG A 13 -27.51 -8.23 16.57
N ILE A 14 -28.59 -8.03 15.83
CA ILE A 14 -28.71 -8.51 14.44
C ILE A 14 -27.83 -7.68 13.49
N SER A 15 -27.76 -6.36 13.71
CA SER A 15 -26.88 -5.50 12.92
C SER A 15 -25.40 -5.88 13.12
N GLY A 16 -24.98 -6.18 14.36
CA GLY A 16 -23.63 -6.66 14.66
C GLY A 16 -23.27 -7.96 13.93
N PHE A 17 -24.20 -8.92 13.84
CA PHE A 17 -23.96 -10.20 13.17
C PHE A 17 -23.86 -10.07 11.64
N LEU A 18 -24.73 -9.26 11.02
CA LEU A 18 -24.67 -9.00 9.58
C LEU A 18 -23.41 -8.21 9.20
N PHE A 19 -23.02 -7.24 10.02
CA PHE A 19 -21.86 -6.38 9.76
C PHE A 19 -20.56 -7.19 9.80
N MET A 20 -20.37 -8.02 10.83
CA MET A 20 -19.19 -8.88 10.93
C MET A 20 -19.08 -9.89 9.79
N HIS A 21 -20.19 -10.51 9.36
CA HIS A 21 -20.12 -11.48 8.27
C HIS A 21 -19.75 -10.81 6.94
N THR A 22 -20.30 -9.62 6.69
CA THR A 22 -20.02 -8.85 5.46
C THR A 22 -18.57 -8.38 5.42
N GLU A 23 -18.04 -7.89 6.54
CA GLU A 23 -16.64 -7.43 6.64
C GLU A 23 -15.64 -8.56 6.32
N HIS A 24 -15.80 -9.73 6.95
CA HIS A 24 -14.94 -10.88 6.66
C HIS A 24 -15.08 -11.38 5.22
N ALA A 25 -16.29 -11.36 4.66
CA ALA A 25 -16.51 -11.73 3.27
C ALA A 25 -15.79 -10.77 2.30
N VAL A 26 -15.86 -9.46 2.53
CA VAL A 26 -15.18 -8.45 1.71
C VAL A 26 -13.67 -8.64 1.79
N TYR A 27 -13.10 -8.82 2.98
CA TYR A 27 -11.66 -9.06 3.11
C TYR A 27 -11.20 -10.37 2.48
N ALA A 28 -12.00 -11.43 2.58
CA ALA A 28 -11.69 -12.70 1.93
C ALA A 28 -11.66 -12.56 0.40
N VAL A 29 -12.68 -11.91 -0.18
CA VAL A 29 -12.74 -11.66 -1.63
C VAL A 29 -11.56 -10.78 -2.07
N LEU A 30 -11.28 -9.70 -1.35
CA LEU A 30 -10.15 -8.81 -1.64
C LEU A 30 -8.82 -9.56 -1.59
N GLY A 31 -8.60 -10.38 -0.55
CA GLY A 31 -7.40 -11.19 -0.41
C GLY A 31 -7.23 -12.19 -1.55
N VAL A 32 -8.30 -12.86 -1.98
CA VAL A 32 -8.28 -13.79 -3.11
C VAL A 32 -7.95 -13.08 -4.42
N LEU A 33 -8.58 -11.94 -4.70
CA LEU A 33 -8.33 -11.15 -5.91
C LEU A 33 -6.88 -10.64 -5.97
N LEU A 34 -6.37 -10.12 -4.85
CA LEU A 34 -4.99 -9.66 -4.75
C LEU A 34 -3.99 -10.81 -4.92
N ALA A 35 -4.25 -11.96 -4.29
CA ALA A 35 -3.41 -13.14 -4.43
C ALA A 35 -3.38 -13.66 -5.87
N ALA A 36 -4.54 -13.76 -6.52
CA ALA A 36 -4.62 -14.16 -7.92
C ALA A 36 -3.85 -13.18 -8.83
N THR A 37 -4.01 -11.87 -8.62
CA THR A 37 -3.29 -10.84 -9.38
C THR A 37 -1.79 -10.94 -9.15
N ALA A 38 -1.34 -11.17 -7.91
CA ALA A 38 0.08 -11.32 -7.59
C ALA A 38 0.69 -12.56 -8.25
N ILE A 39 -0.05 -13.67 -8.30
CA ILE A 39 0.39 -14.90 -8.99
C ILE A 39 0.50 -14.64 -10.49
N LEU A 40 -0.49 -14.00 -11.11
CA LEU A 40 -0.44 -13.67 -12.54
C LEU A 40 0.75 -12.75 -12.86
N ALA A 41 0.96 -11.71 -12.04
CA ALA A 41 2.12 -10.82 -12.17
C ALA A 41 3.45 -11.56 -12.01
N LEU A 42 3.51 -12.56 -11.11
CA LEU A 42 4.71 -13.37 -10.87
C LEU A 42 5.06 -14.24 -12.08
N VAL A 43 4.05 -14.90 -12.66
CA VAL A 43 4.22 -15.72 -13.87
C VAL A 43 4.73 -14.87 -15.02
N ASP A 44 4.13 -13.69 -15.20
CA ASP A 44 4.52 -12.76 -16.25
C ASP A 44 5.95 -12.22 -16.07
N ALA A 45 6.31 -11.78 -14.85
CA ALA A 45 7.67 -11.34 -14.53
C ALA A 45 8.71 -12.46 -14.73
N THR A 46 8.35 -13.70 -14.39
CA THR A 46 9.21 -14.87 -14.60
C THR A 46 9.42 -15.14 -16.09
N GLY A 47 8.36 -15.03 -16.90
CA GLY A 47 8.46 -15.16 -18.36
C GLY A 47 9.41 -14.13 -18.97
N LEU A 48 9.29 -12.86 -18.56
CA LEU A 48 10.19 -11.78 -18.99
C LEU A 48 11.64 -12.04 -18.61
N LEU A 49 11.89 -12.51 -17.38
CA LEU A 49 13.23 -12.84 -16.90
C LEU A 49 13.87 -13.97 -17.70
N VAL A 50 13.14 -15.05 -17.97
CA VAL A 50 13.64 -16.18 -18.76
C VAL A 50 13.97 -15.75 -20.19
N GLY A 51 13.10 -14.93 -20.81
CA GLY A 51 13.36 -14.37 -22.14
C GLY A 51 14.62 -13.49 -22.17
N ALA A 52 14.79 -12.61 -21.18
CA ALA A 52 15.95 -11.72 -21.10
C ALA A 52 17.28 -12.47 -20.90
N ILE A 53 17.28 -13.59 -20.17
CA ILE A 53 18.46 -14.46 -20.01
C ILE A 53 18.85 -15.08 -21.35
N HIS A 54 17.87 -15.54 -22.14
CA HIS A 54 18.11 -16.19 -23.43
C HIS A 54 18.70 -15.22 -24.48
N GLU A 55 18.35 -13.94 -24.41
CA GLU A 55 18.76 -12.92 -25.40
C GLU A 55 19.99 -12.07 -25.00
N LEU A 56 20.70 -12.40 -23.91
CA LEU A 56 21.79 -11.56 -23.36
C LEU A 56 21.32 -10.10 -23.15
N GLY A 57 20.22 -9.94 -22.41
CA GLY A 57 19.42 -8.70 -22.33
C GLY A 57 20.19 -7.40 -22.09
N GLY A 58 19.83 -6.36 -22.86
CA GLY A 58 20.29 -4.98 -22.67
C GLY A 58 19.56 -4.24 -21.55
N SER A 59 20.07 -3.06 -21.16
CA SER A 59 19.59 -2.28 -20.00
C SER A 59 18.08 -2.03 -19.96
N ALA A 60 17.41 -1.87 -21.11
CA ALA A 60 15.96 -1.67 -21.18
C ALA A 60 15.16 -2.88 -20.68
N LYS A 61 15.61 -4.11 -20.95
CA LYS A 61 14.92 -5.33 -20.48
C LYS A 61 15.06 -5.52 -18.97
N LEU A 62 16.19 -5.13 -18.40
CA LEU A 62 16.38 -5.16 -16.95
C LEU A 62 15.45 -4.18 -16.23
N LEU A 63 15.25 -2.98 -16.79
CA LEU A 63 14.32 -1.99 -16.24
C LEU A 63 12.86 -2.46 -16.32
N GLU A 64 12.47 -3.07 -17.44
CA GLU A 64 11.14 -3.69 -17.60
C GLU A 64 10.88 -4.78 -16.54
N ILE A 65 11.88 -5.64 -16.28
CA ILE A 65 11.79 -6.66 -15.23
C ILE A 65 11.66 -6.00 -13.85
N VAL A 66 12.46 -4.98 -13.55
CA VAL A 66 12.41 -4.27 -12.28
C VAL A 66 11.05 -3.61 -12.07
N ASP A 67 10.48 -2.95 -13.08
CA ASP A 67 9.14 -2.35 -13.00
C ASP A 67 8.08 -3.42 -12.67
N ARG A 68 8.15 -4.60 -13.32
CA ARG A 68 7.23 -5.70 -13.05
C ARG A 68 7.38 -6.28 -11.65
N LEU A 69 8.61 -6.38 -11.15
CA LEU A 69 8.90 -6.80 -9.79
C LEU A 69 8.42 -5.77 -8.77
N LEU A 70 8.55 -4.47 -9.02
CA LEU A 70 8.02 -3.43 -8.14
C LEU A 70 6.49 -3.45 -8.08
N PHE A 71 5.84 -3.68 -9.22
CA PHE A 71 4.40 -3.90 -9.28
C PHE A 71 3.98 -5.14 -8.47
N LEU A 72 4.71 -6.25 -8.59
CA LEU A 72 4.45 -7.44 -7.79
C LEU A 72 4.63 -7.19 -6.29
N LEU A 73 5.71 -6.49 -5.90
CA LEU A 73 5.91 -6.09 -4.52
C LEU A 73 4.73 -5.24 -4.04
N MET A 74 4.16 -4.38 -4.89
CA MET A 74 2.95 -3.61 -4.59
C MET A 74 1.77 -4.47 -4.21
N LEU A 75 1.48 -5.51 -5.00
CA LEU A 75 0.40 -6.44 -4.71
C LEU A 75 0.65 -7.21 -3.42
N VAL A 76 1.89 -7.69 -3.20
CA VAL A 76 2.26 -8.43 -2.00
C VAL A 76 2.13 -7.58 -0.75
N GLU A 77 2.51 -6.30 -0.83
CA GLU A 77 2.32 -5.40 0.30
C GLU A 77 0.86 -5.14 0.59
N ILE A 78 0.03 -4.82 -0.42
CA ILE A 78 -1.41 -4.63 -0.20
C ILE A 78 -2.03 -5.90 0.40
N LEU A 79 -1.62 -7.09 -0.06
CA LEU A 79 -2.06 -8.35 0.54
C LEU A 79 -1.64 -8.48 2.02
N HIS A 80 -0.44 -8.00 2.37
CA HIS A 80 0.00 -7.93 3.77
C HIS A 80 -0.87 -6.96 4.59
N THR A 81 -1.22 -5.79 4.06
CA THR A 81 -2.10 -4.82 4.78
C THR A 81 -3.48 -5.42 5.04
N VAL A 82 -4.05 -6.09 4.02
CA VAL A 82 -5.33 -6.79 4.13
C VAL A 82 -5.25 -7.90 5.16
N ARG A 83 -4.19 -8.71 5.15
CA ARG A 83 -3.98 -9.78 6.14
C ARG A 83 -3.89 -9.23 7.57
N VAL A 84 -3.16 -8.13 7.78
CA VAL A 84 -3.06 -7.48 9.09
C VAL A 84 -4.42 -6.95 9.53
N SER A 85 -5.16 -6.31 8.62
CA SER A 85 -6.52 -5.82 8.87
C SER A 85 -7.49 -6.94 9.26
N MET A 86 -7.43 -8.08 8.57
CA MET A 86 -8.23 -9.27 8.89
C MET A 86 -7.90 -9.82 10.28
N ARG A 87 -6.64 -9.77 10.70
CA ARG A 87 -6.22 -10.33 12.00
C ARG A 87 -6.62 -9.46 13.18
N SER A 88 -6.64 -8.13 13.02
CA SER A 88 -7.01 -7.22 14.12
C SER A 88 -8.51 -6.89 14.18
N GLY A 89 -9.25 -7.04 13.08
CA GLY A 89 -10.67 -6.65 12.96
C GLY A 89 -10.94 -5.15 13.24
N LYS A 90 -9.87 -4.36 13.37
CA LYS A 90 -9.86 -2.93 13.70
C LYS A 90 -8.58 -2.32 13.14
N LEU A 91 -8.70 -1.35 12.24
CA LEU A 91 -7.55 -0.56 11.81
C LEU A 91 -7.25 0.47 12.90
N THR A 92 -6.22 0.22 13.70
CA THR A 92 -5.65 1.28 14.54
C THR A 92 -4.86 2.24 13.64
N CYS A 93 -4.85 3.54 13.99
CA CYS A 93 -4.25 4.58 13.15
C CYS A 93 -2.77 4.31 12.83
N GLU A 94 -2.03 3.77 13.79
CA GLU A 94 -0.58 3.57 13.68
C GLU A 94 -0.19 2.50 12.61
N PRO A 95 -0.72 1.26 12.63
CA PRO A 95 -0.51 0.30 11.54
C PRO A 95 -0.96 0.80 10.17
N PHE A 96 -2.07 1.55 10.11
CA PHE A 96 -2.55 2.12 8.85
C PHE A 96 -1.57 3.17 8.28
N LEU A 97 -1.05 4.05 9.14
CA LEU A 97 -0.05 5.05 8.73
C LEU A 97 1.28 4.40 8.31
N ILE A 98 1.72 3.35 9.00
CA ILE A 98 2.93 2.59 8.62
C ILE A 98 2.76 1.99 7.23
N VAL A 99 1.59 1.41 6.94
CA VAL A 99 1.26 0.89 5.61
C VAL A 99 1.31 2.00 4.55
N GLY A 100 0.71 3.16 4.82
CA GLY A 100 0.76 4.32 3.92
C GLY A 100 2.18 4.84 3.68
N LEU A 101 3.03 4.79 4.70
CA LEU A 101 4.44 5.16 4.63
C LEU A 101 5.22 4.22 3.71
N ILE A 102 5.09 2.91 3.90
CA ILE A 102 5.77 1.91 3.06
C ILE A 102 5.30 2.05 1.59
N ALA A 103 4.00 2.21 1.36
CA ALA A 103 3.45 2.40 0.02
C ALA A 103 3.99 3.67 -0.67
N SER A 104 4.14 4.77 0.08
CA SER A 104 4.71 6.03 -0.43
C SER A 104 6.19 5.89 -0.78
N ILE A 105 6.98 5.24 0.08
CA ILE A 105 8.40 4.98 -0.18
C ILE A 105 8.57 4.11 -1.42
N ARG A 106 7.74 3.07 -1.62
CA ARG A 106 7.77 2.29 -2.85
C ARG A 106 7.56 3.17 -4.07
N ARG A 107 6.53 4.01 -4.07
CA ARG A 107 6.20 4.86 -5.23
C ARG A 107 7.36 5.79 -5.58
N VAL A 108 8.08 6.32 -4.59
CA VAL A 108 9.32 7.09 -4.80
C VAL A 108 10.38 6.28 -5.54
N LEU A 109 10.63 5.03 -5.14
CA LEU A 109 11.60 4.15 -5.80
C LEU A 109 11.22 3.84 -7.26
N VAL A 110 9.93 3.55 -7.51
CA VAL A 110 9.40 3.31 -8.86
C VAL A 110 9.61 4.53 -9.76
N ILE A 111 9.20 5.72 -9.31
CA ILE A 111 9.31 6.95 -10.10
C ILE A 111 10.77 7.27 -10.42
N THR A 112 11.68 7.06 -9.45
CA THR A 112 13.11 7.35 -9.64
C THR A 112 13.72 6.41 -10.68
N LEU A 113 13.36 5.12 -10.66
CA LEU A 113 13.81 4.14 -11.64
C LEU A 113 13.28 4.46 -13.05
N GLN A 114 11.99 4.76 -13.18
CA GLN A 114 11.38 5.14 -14.46
C GLN A 114 11.97 6.46 -15.01
N SER A 115 12.26 7.43 -14.13
CA SER A 115 12.84 8.72 -14.51
C SER A 115 14.30 8.58 -15.01
N SER A 116 15.07 7.64 -14.45
CA SER A 116 16.46 7.40 -14.88
C SER A 116 16.54 6.91 -16.33
N GLU A 117 15.56 6.12 -16.78
CA GLU A 117 15.52 5.62 -18.17
C GLU A 117 15.30 6.75 -19.19
N VAL A 118 14.38 7.67 -18.87
CA VAL A 118 14.04 8.80 -19.74
C VAL A 118 15.22 9.77 -19.95
N MET A 119 16.16 9.83 -18.99
CA MET A 119 17.36 10.67 -19.10
C MET A 119 18.44 10.12 -20.04
N HIS A 120 18.37 8.85 -20.46
CA HIS A 120 19.32 8.31 -21.44
C HIS A 120 18.87 8.66 -22.88
N GLY A 121 19.21 9.87 -23.35
CA GLY A 121 19.03 10.30 -24.74
C GLY A 121 19.05 11.82 -24.92
N PRO A 122 19.01 12.33 -26.16
CA PRO A 122 19.01 13.77 -26.42
C PRO A 122 17.78 14.44 -25.78
N LEU A 123 18.02 15.60 -25.17
CA LEU A 123 17.00 16.42 -24.52
C LEU A 123 15.98 16.92 -25.56
N ASN A 124 14.76 16.41 -25.47
CA ASN A 124 13.62 16.87 -26.24
C ASN A 124 12.65 17.63 -25.31
N PRO A 125 11.89 18.63 -25.79
CA PRO A 125 10.95 19.41 -24.98
C PRO A 125 9.92 18.56 -24.22
N GLU A 126 9.50 17.43 -24.81
CA GLU A 126 8.58 16.47 -24.18
C GLU A 126 9.21 15.78 -22.96
N ARG A 127 10.49 15.42 -23.02
CA ARG A 127 11.20 14.75 -21.91
C ARG A 127 11.38 15.69 -20.71
N GLU A 128 11.65 16.97 -20.97
CA GLU A 128 11.73 17.98 -19.91
C GLU A 128 10.39 18.16 -19.17
N ALA A 129 9.27 18.06 -19.89
CA ALA A 129 7.94 18.10 -19.27
C ALA A 129 7.70 16.87 -18.37
N LEU A 130 8.04 15.66 -18.85
CA LEU A 130 7.93 14.42 -18.06
C LEU A 130 8.83 14.45 -16.81
N PHE A 131 10.05 14.97 -16.94
CA PHE A 131 10.97 15.13 -15.82
C PHE A 131 10.39 16.09 -14.76
N ARG A 132 9.85 17.24 -15.18
CA ARG A 132 9.23 18.20 -14.25
C ARG A 132 8.02 17.59 -13.52
N ILE A 133 7.18 16.82 -14.21
CA ILE A 133 6.04 16.12 -13.58
C ILE A 133 6.56 15.13 -12.53
N SER A 134 7.57 14.34 -12.87
CA SER A 134 8.18 13.36 -11.95
C SER A 134 8.81 14.04 -10.73
N MET A 135 9.48 15.18 -10.92
CA MET A 135 10.04 15.98 -9.82
C MET A 135 8.96 16.53 -8.88
N ILE A 136 7.83 16.99 -9.42
CA ILE A 136 6.70 17.45 -8.60
C ILE A 136 6.08 16.28 -7.85
N GLU A 137 5.87 15.14 -8.52
CA GLU A 137 5.33 13.92 -7.91
C GLU A 137 6.23 13.47 -6.75
N LEU A 138 7.55 13.39 -6.97
CA LEU A 138 8.54 13.09 -5.92
C LEU A 138 8.50 14.09 -4.76
N GLY A 139 8.35 15.38 -5.05
CA GLY A 139 8.20 16.42 -4.02
C GLY A 139 6.94 16.23 -3.17
N VAL A 140 5.80 15.94 -3.79
CA VAL A 140 4.53 15.68 -3.10
C VAL A 140 4.62 14.41 -2.25
N LEU A 141 5.18 13.33 -2.80
CA LEU A 141 5.41 12.08 -2.06
C LEU A 141 6.36 12.28 -0.88
N GLY A 142 7.44 13.05 -1.06
CA GLY A 142 8.36 13.42 0.02
C GLY A 142 7.63 14.19 1.14
N GLY A 143 6.79 15.15 0.78
CA GLY A 143 5.94 15.87 1.74
C GLY A 143 4.97 14.95 2.49
N LEU A 144 4.31 14.03 1.78
CA LEU A 144 3.40 13.04 2.36
C LEU A 144 4.13 12.13 3.35
N ILE A 145 5.33 11.66 3.01
CA ILE A 145 6.18 10.86 3.90
C ILE A 145 6.47 11.62 5.19
N LEU A 146 6.88 12.90 5.12
CA LEU A 146 7.13 13.71 6.30
C LEU A 146 5.89 13.87 7.18
N VAL A 147 4.72 14.12 6.58
CA VAL A 147 3.45 14.23 7.30
C VAL A 147 3.10 12.92 8.01
N MET A 148 3.27 11.77 7.35
CA MET A 148 2.99 10.46 7.96
C MET A 148 3.96 10.15 9.10
N VAL A 149 5.26 10.42 8.92
CA VAL A 149 6.27 10.24 9.98
C VAL A 149 5.94 11.11 11.18
N LEU A 150 5.60 12.39 10.97
CA LEU A 150 5.19 13.29 12.04
C LEU A 150 3.92 12.79 12.73
N SER A 151 2.94 12.30 11.97
CA SER A 151 1.69 11.75 12.52
C SER A 151 1.95 10.53 13.40
N ILE A 152 2.82 9.61 12.94
CA ILE A 152 3.23 8.43 13.72
C ILE A 152 3.97 8.87 14.99
N PHE A 153 4.87 9.84 14.90
CA PHE A 153 5.60 10.39 16.05
C PHE A 153 4.65 10.99 17.10
N LEU A 154 3.66 11.79 16.67
CA LEU A 154 2.66 12.38 17.56
C LEU A 154 1.78 11.33 18.23
N LEU A 155 1.38 10.28 17.49
CA LEU A 155 0.61 9.17 18.07
C LEU A 155 1.40 8.38 19.12
N HIS A 156 2.70 8.16 18.89
CA HIS A 156 3.57 7.51 19.88
C HIS A 156 3.72 8.38 21.14
N ARG A 157 4.04 9.67 20.96
CA ARG A 157 4.19 10.64 22.05
C ARG A 157 2.93 10.71 22.94
N ALA A 158 1.76 10.78 22.32
CA ALA A 158 0.49 10.85 23.06
C ALA A 158 0.21 9.59 23.88
N ARG A 159 0.68 8.43 23.43
CA ARG A 159 0.51 7.15 24.13
C ARG A 159 1.47 7.03 25.32
N ASP A 160 2.69 7.54 25.18
CA ASP A 160 3.69 7.57 26.25
C ASP A 160 3.25 8.49 27.41
N ASP A 161 2.70 9.67 27.10
CA ASP A 161 2.19 10.62 28.11
C ASP A 161 1.01 10.00 28.92
N GLN A 162 0.19 9.15 28.30
CA GLN A 162 -0.95 8.48 28.94
C GLN A 162 -0.52 7.34 29.89
N GLN A 163 0.63 6.70 29.65
CA GLN A 163 1.19 5.69 30.55
C GLN A 163 1.75 6.29 31.84
N VAL A 164 2.28 7.52 31.78
CA VAL A 164 2.82 8.23 32.95
C VAL A 164 1.70 8.71 33.87
N ALA A 165 0.61 9.22 33.33
CA ALA A 165 -0.54 9.70 34.12
C ALA A 165 -1.35 8.61 34.82
N GLY A 166 -1.21 7.33 34.42
CA GLY A 166 -1.87 6.19 35.06
C GLY A 166 -1.09 5.54 36.20
N GLN A 167 0.11 6.06 36.52
CA GLN A 167 0.99 5.55 37.58
C GLN A 167 1.12 6.48 38.79
N GLU A 168 0.43 7.63 38.79
CA GLU A 168 0.27 8.54 39.92
C GLU A 168 -1.11 8.40 40.57
#